data_AF-A0A1L9U3D0-F1
#
_entry.id   AF-A0A1L9U3D0-F1
#
_cell.length_a   1.000
_cell.length_b   1.000
_cell.length_c   1.000
_cell.angle_alpha   90.00
_cell.angle_beta   90.00
_cell.angle_gamma   90.00
#
_symmetry.space_group_name_H-M   'P 1'
#
loop_
_entity.id
_entity.type
_entity.pdbx_description
1 polymer ?
#
loop_
_entity_poly.entity_id
_entity_poly.type
_entity_poly.pdbx_seq_one_letter_code
_entity_poly.pdbx_strand_id
1 'polypeptide(L)'
;MRIIETILMNCAKLNYALAKYGRQKKNVTITTKIEDIRSYVDQITQLRYADAIYAVKKDNALFASKAMQSQYNETAYWDIIMKGAKLLDPAKLPTAMGRLDDFTTVEKHATKTFMEEAGYGTSYANQRRCRRLWRRLFEIRNAGVDRILLYRTKEFDSFCIEYPNDTEPSLVEEVQQWDELYGPHIKQLENRVTKENEGDYAGKFWLSQSHVAARLDIHETSWNNSGNTWFSSAEETAFQSSGPHKASPDELEGFFGIQAAGGVNRNKSIFVTLLPKDESLLSVCPIIAVQEGDMLGVFAGMIRYSENFDPMYGIPGPGDKLWLDYSQVTGTLNLMRVTPPDGDANVSLRWELLEEGGKQESRMTWRVSVRAVRAINPFEELVRAAPQKEQYILHQSPAHAQRGFTK
;
A
#
# COMPACT_ATOMS: atom_id res chain seq x y z
N MET A 1 9.54 -0.42 -13.55
CA MET A 1 8.90 0.13 -12.33
C MET A 1 7.37 0.07 -12.31
N ARG A 2 6.63 0.46 -13.36
CA ARG A 2 5.15 0.48 -13.35
C ARG A 2 4.49 -0.85 -12.91
N ILE A 3 5.08 -2.00 -13.23
CA ILE A 3 4.53 -3.34 -12.88
C ILE A 3 4.61 -3.62 -11.36
N ILE A 4 5.72 -3.29 -10.72
CA ILE A 4 5.86 -3.48 -9.27
C ILE A 4 4.91 -2.55 -8.51
N GLU A 5 4.69 -1.34 -9.02
CA GLU A 5 3.71 -0.43 -8.43
C GLU A 5 2.30 -1.00 -8.49
N THR A 6 1.89 -1.64 -9.60
CA THR A 6 0.57 -2.28 -9.67
C THR A 6 0.45 -3.44 -8.68
N ILE A 7 1.53 -4.19 -8.46
CA ILE A 7 1.59 -5.27 -7.44
C ILE A 7 1.45 -4.69 -6.03
N LEU A 8 2.20 -3.64 -5.68
CA LEU A 8 2.13 -2.98 -4.37
C LEU A 8 0.74 -2.39 -4.10
N MET A 9 0.14 -1.73 -5.10
CA MET A 9 -1.22 -1.21 -5.02
C MET A 9 -2.25 -2.34 -4.83
N ASN A 10 -2.09 -3.46 -5.55
CA ASN A 10 -2.96 -4.63 -5.41
C ASN A 10 -2.80 -5.28 -4.02
N CYS A 11 -1.58 -5.38 -3.51
CA CYS A 11 -1.27 -5.84 -2.15
C CYS A 11 -2.02 -5.01 -1.10
N ALA A 12 -1.87 -3.68 -1.12
CA ALA A 12 -2.56 -2.82 -0.18
C ALA A 12 -4.09 -2.99 -0.28
N LYS A 13 -4.64 -2.85 -1.50
CA LYS A 13 -6.08 -2.92 -1.75
C LYS A 13 -6.70 -4.23 -1.26
N LEU A 14 -6.11 -5.37 -1.61
CA LEU A 14 -6.61 -6.68 -1.21
C LEU A 14 -6.53 -6.86 0.30
N ASN A 15 -5.40 -6.51 0.92
CA ASN A 15 -5.25 -6.68 2.37
C ASN A 15 -6.23 -5.80 3.16
N TYR A 16 -6.54 -4.58 2.73
CA TYR A 16 -7.57 -3.76 3.39
C TYR A 16 -8.96 -4.39 3.26
N ALA A 17 -9.32 -4.89 2.07
CA ALA A 17 -10.59 -5.57 1.87
C ALA A 17 -10.70 -6.84 2.74
N LEU A 18 -9.64 -7.64 2.80
CA LEU A 18 -9.60 -8.89 3.58
C LEU A 18 -9.60 -8.64 5.09
N ALA A 19 -8.87 -7.64 5.57
CA ALA A 19 -8.84 -7.35 7.00
C ALA A 19 -10.19 -6.79 7.49
N LYS A 20 -10.82 -5.92 6.72
CA LYS A 20 -12.11 -5.30 7.08
C LYS A 20 -13.29 -6.27 7.04
N TYR A 21 -13.27 -7.26 6.14
CA TYR A 21 -14.43 -8.12 5.90
C TYR A 21 -14.16 -9.64 5.89
N GLY A 22 -12.91 -10.07 5.76
CA GLY A 22 -12.55 -11.46 5.43
C GLY A 22 -11.90 -12.30 6.55
N ARG A 23 -11.51 -11.71 7.70
CA ARG A 23 -10.80 -12.45 8.77
C ARG A 23 -11.68 -13.23 9.75
N GLN A 24 -13.00 -13.20 9.61
CA GLN A 24 -13.85 -14.06 10.43
C GLN A 24 -13.71 -15.51 9.96
N LYS A 25 -13.20 -16.38 10.84
CA LYS A 25 -13.21 -17.87 10.78
C LYS A 25 -14.61 -18.49 10.63
N LYS A 26 -15.64 -17.72 10.24
CA LYS A 26 -16.94 -18.28 9.89
C LYS A 26 -16.81 -18.82 8.48
N ASN A 27 -16.86 -20.15 8.37
CA ASN A 27 -17.07 -20.89 7.14
C ASN A 27 -18.18 -20.20 6.35
N VAL A 28 -17.82 -19.36 5.38
CA VAL A 28 -18.78 -18.95 4.38
C VAL A 28 -18.95 -20.16 3.49
N THR A 29 -20.13 -20.76 3.58
CA THR A 29 -20.53 -21.86 2.74
C THR A 29 -20.62 -21.34 1.31
N ILE A 30 -19.53 -21.43 0.54
CA ILE A 30 -19.61 -21.37 -0.92
C ILE A 30 -20.46 -22.57 -1.31
N THR A 31 -21.75 -22.32 -1.56
CA THR A 31 -22.72 -23.33 -1.93
C THR A 31 -22.91 -23.32 -3.43
N THR A 32 -23.00 -24.51 -4.02
CA THR A 32 -23.40 -24.70 -5.42
C THR A 32 -24.89 -24.99 -5.55
N LYS A 33 -25.63 -25.04 -4.43
CA LYS A 33 -27.07 -25.31 -4.42
C LYS A 33 -27.83 -24.04 -4.78
N ILE A 34 -28.69 -24.14 -5.80
CA ILE A 34 -29.44 -23.00 -6.35
C ILE A 34 -30.39 -22.42 -5.31
N GLU A 35 -30.98 -23.28 -4.47
CA GLU A 35 -31.94 -22.91 -3.43
C GLU A 35 -31.27 -22.03 -2.37
N ASP A 36 -30.07 -22.40 -1.92
CA ASP A 36 -29.30 -21.64 -0.96
C ASP A 36 -28.87 -20.28 -1.55
N ILE A 37 -28.47 -20.24 -2.83
CA ILE A 37 -28.12 -19.00 -3.53
C ILE A 37 -29.32 -18.04 -3.56
N ARG A 38 -30.52 -18.54 -3.90
CA ARG A 38 -31.74 -17.73 -3.93
C ARG A 38 -32.12 -17.23 -2.54
N SER A 39 -32.11 -18.13 -1.56
CA SER A 39 -32.41 -17.79 -0.16
C SER A 39 -31.47 -16.70 0.37
N TYR A 40 -30.19 -16.73 -0.01
CA TYR A 40 -29.24 -15.69 0.39
C TYR A 40 -29.59 -14.30 -0.16
N VAL A 41 -30.02 -14.21 -1.42
CA VAL A 41 -30.46 -12.94 -2.01
C VAL A 41 -31.69 -12.40 -1.27
N ASP A 42 -32.66 -13.26 -0.96
CA ASP A 42 -33.84 -12.87 -0.19
C ASP A 42 -33.45 -12.36 1.21
N GLN A 43 -32.49 -13.01 1.88
CA GLN A 43 -31.98 -12.56 3.17
C GLN A 43 -31.32 -11.17 3.10
N ILE A 44 -30.45 -10.91 2.10
CA ILE A 44 -29.80 -9.60 1.96
C ILE A 44 -30.82 -8.49 1.71
N THR A 45 -31.84 -8.73 0.87
CA THR A 45 -32.84 -7.71 0.52
C THR A 45 -33.72 -7.30 1.71
N GLN A 46 -33.81 -8.15 2.73
CA GLN A 46 -34.54 -7.85 3.97
C GLN A 46 -33.70 -7.07 5.00
N LEU A 47 -32.40 -6.93 4.79
CA LEU A 47 -31.51 -6.17 5.69
C LEU A 47 -31.73 -4.66 5.54
N ARG A 48 -31.38 -3.90 6.59
CA ARG A 48 -31.26 -2.45 6.48
C ARG A 48 -30.14 -2.08 5.52
N TYR A 49 -30.22 -0.91 4.89
CA TYR A 49 -29.25 -0.47 3.88
C TYR A 49 -27.78 -0.64 4.33
N ALA A 50 -27.43 -0.19 5.54
CA ALA A 50 -26.06 -0.28 6.03
C ALA A 50 -25.58 -1.74 6.17
N ASP A 51 -26.46 -2.63 6.65
CA ASP A 51 -26.19 -4.06 6.85
C ASP A 51 -26.12 -4.80 5.51
N ALA A 52 -27.00 -4.46 4.55
CA ALA A 52 -26.98 -4.99 3.19
C ALA A 52 -25.68 -4.59 2.46
N ILE A 53 -25.27 -3.32 2.56
CA ILE A 53 -23.99 -2.85 2.00
C ILE A 53 -22.81 -3.56 2.66
N TYR A 54 -22.86 -3.79 3.97
CA TYR A 54 -21.83 -4.54 4.68
C TYR A 54 -21.73 -5.99 4.15
N ALA A 55 -22.86 -6.68 3.98
CA ALA A 55 -22.91 -8.03 3.43
C ALA A 55 -22.31 -8.10 2.01
N VAL A 56 -22.69 -7.19 1.11
CA VAL A 56 -22.14 -7.11 -0.25
C VAL A 56 -20.64 -6.87 -0.25
N LYS A 57 -20.14 -5.94 0.58
CA LYS A 57 -18.69 -5.67 0.70
C LYS A 57 -17.94 -6.88 1.22
N LYS A 58 -18.56 -7.66 2.13
CA LYS A 58 -18.01 -8.90 2.64
C LYS A 58 -17.89 -9.98 1.57
N ASP A 59 -18.93 -10.19 0.77
CA ASP A 59 -18.86 -11.14 -0.34
C ASP A 59 -17.80 -10.74 -1.36
N ASN A 60 -17.72 -9.46 -1.72
CA ASN A 60 -16.69 -8.95 -2.64
C ASN A 60 -15.27 -9.21 -2.12
N ALA A 61 -15.02 -9.01 -0.82
CA ALA A 61 -13.71 -9.31 -0.23
C ALA A 61 -13.37 -10.80 -0.27
N LEU A 62 -14.36 -11.67 -0.05
CA LEU A 62 -14.19 -13.12 -0.13
C LEU A 62 -13.94 -13.59 -1.57
N PHE A 63 -14.68 -13.06 -2.54
CA PHE A 63 -14.43 -13.33 -3.96
C PHE A 63 -13.05 -12.86 -4.38
N ALA A 64 -12.59 -11.71 -3.89
CA ALA A 64 -11.23 -11.24 -4.14
C ALA A 64 -10.18 -12.19 -3.53
N SER A 65 -10.40 -12.69 -2.31
CA SER A 65 -9.57 -13.75 -1.70
C SER A 65 -9.50 -15.01 -2.56
N LYS A 66 -10.66 -15.46 -3.06
CA LYS A 66 -10.73 -16.67 -3.88
C LYS A 66 -10.07 -16.47 -5.24
N ALA A 67 -10.22 -15.29 -5.84
CA ALA A 67 -9.54 -14.92 -7.08
C ALA A 67 -8.01 -14.93 -6.90
N MET A 68 -7.51 -14.36 -5.80
CA MET A 68 -6.09 -14.38 -5.43
C MET A 68 -5.56 -15.81 -5.27
N GLN A 69 -6.29 -16.68 -4.55
CA GLN A 69 -5.94 -18.10 -4.46
C GLN A 69 -5.92 -18.77 -5.84
N SER A 70 -6.93 -18.51 -6.67
CA SER A 70 -7.02 -19.07 -8.02
C SER A 70 -5.83 -18.64 -8.87
N GLN A 71 -5.42 -17.36 -8.81
CA GLN A 71 -4.26 -16.84 -9.52
C GLN A 71 -2.97 -17.49 -9.04
N TYR A 72 -2.78 -17.61 -7.73
CA TYR A 72 -1.60 -18.26 -7.17
C TYR A 72 -1.56 -19.75 -7.55
N ASN A 73 -2.69 -20.45 -7.60
CA ASN A 73 -2.76 -21.85 -8.06
C ASN A 73 -2.26 -22.03 -9.50
N GLU A 74 -2.43 -21.03 -10.38
CA GLU A 74 -1.95 -21.13 -11.77
C GLU A 74 -0.42 -21.32 -11.86
N THR A 75 0.32 -20.91 -10.83
CA THR A 75 1.78 -21.13 -10.74
C THR A 75 2.14 -22.61 -10.65
N ALA A 76 1.19 -23.48 -10.29
CA ALA A 76 1.38 -24.92 -10.21
C ALA A 76 0.91 -25.67 -11.47
N TYR A 77 0.18 -25.01 -12.39
CA TYR A 77 -0.42 -25.70 -13.53
C TYR A 77 0.61 -26.30 -14.48
N TRP A 78 1.74 -25.62 -14.68
CA TRP A 78 2.80 -26.18 -15.51
C TRP A 78 3.37 -27.48 -14.94
N ASP A 79 3.54 -27.59 -13.62
CA ASP A 79 3.97 -28.83 -12.98
C ASP A 79 2.98 -29.98 -13.23
N ILE A 80 1.68 -29.69 -13.18
CA ILE A 80 0.61 -30.66 -13.48
C ILE A 80 0.67 -31.08 -14.96
N ILE A 81 0.82 -30.12 -15.87
CA ILE A 81 0.98 -30.36 -17.32
C ILE A 81 2.20 -31.24 -17.58
N MET A 82 3.34 -30.98 -16.91
CA MET A 82 4.55 -31.76 -17.06
C MET A 82 4.40 -33.19 -16.54
N LYS A 83 3.57 -33.43 -15.52
CA LYS A 83 3.19 -34.79 -15.09
C LYS A 83 2.40 -35.52 -16.17
N GLY A 84 1.44 -34.85 -16.81
CA GLY A 84 0.70 -35.41 -17.95
C GLY A 84 1.59 -35.68 -19.16
N ALA A 85 2.50 -34.76 -19.48
CA ALA A 85 3.46 -34.88 -20.57
C ALA A 85 4.32 -36.16 -20.46
N LYS A 86 4.78 -36.50 -19.25
CA LYS A 86 5.60 -37.70 -19.01
C LYS A 86 4.87 -39.03 -19.29
N LEU A 87 3.55 -39.03 -19.36
CA LEU A 87 2.73 -40.22 -19.63
C LEU A 87 2.46 -40.44 -21.12
N LEU A 88 2.80 -39.45 -21.96
CA LEU A 88 2.56 -39.51 -23.40
C LEU A 88 3.74 -40.18 -24.12
N ASP A 89 3.42 -41.02 -25.10
CA ASP A 89 4.39 -41.58 -26.03
C ASP A 89 4.58 -40.61 -27.21
N PRO A 90 5.77 -40.00 -27.37
CA PRO A 90 6.03 -39.04 -28.45
C PRO A 90 5.79 -39.63 -29.86
N ALA A 91 5.98 -40.94 -30.04
CA ALA A 91 5.82 -41.60 -31.33
C ALA A 91 4.35 -41.74 -31.77
N LYS A 92 3.40 -41.58 -30.83
CA LYS A 92 1.96 -41.69 -31.09
C LYS A 92 1.28 -40.33 -31.27
N LEU A 93 2.02 -39.24 -31.13
CA LEU A 93 1.47 -37.89 -31.24
C LEU A 93 1.50 -37.40 -32.69
N PRO A 94 0.48 -36.64 -33.12
CA PRO A 94 0.48 -36.03 -34.44
C PRO A 94 1.69 -35.11 -34.61
N THR A 95 2.26 -35.09 -35.81
CA THR A 95 3.39 -34.22 -36.16
C THR A 95 3.08 -32.77 -35.81
N ALA A 96 4.04 -32.07 -35.19
CA ALA A 96 3.88 -30.68 -34.79
C ALA A 96 3.48 -29.80 -36.00
N MET A 97 2.25 -29.29 -35.97
CA MET A 97 1.78 -28.29 -36.92
C MET A 97 1.95 -26.89 -36.30
N GLY A 98 2.60 -25.97 -37.03
CA GLY A 98 2.72 -24.57 -36.65
C GLY A 98 4.17 -24.05 -36.57
N ARG A 99 4.31 -22.78 -36.20
CA ARG A 99 5.61 -22.10 -36.06
C ARG A 99 6.44 -22.78 -34.98
N LEU A 100 7.74 -22.96 -35.25
CA LEU A 100 8.72 -23.40 -34.26
C LEU A 100 8.64 -22.44 -33.04
N ASP A 101 8.37 -23.01 -31.88
CA ASP A 101 8.39 -22.35 -30.57
C ASP A 101 9.09 -23.28 -29.56
N ASP A 102 9.35 -22.78 -28.36
CA ASP A 102 10.19 -23.45 -27.35
C ASP A 102 9.46 -24.58 -26.60
N PHE A 103 8.42 -25.15 -27.22
CA PHE A 103 7.56 -26.18 -26.66
C PHE A 103 7.55 -27.43 -27.54
N THR A 104 7.78 -28.58 -26.91
CA THR A 104 7.73 -29.90 -27.54
C THR A 104 6.29 -30.28 -27.91
N THR A 105 6.10 -31.16 -28.90
CA THR A 105 4.78 -31.70 -29.28
C THR A 105 4.04 -32.29 -28.07
N VAL A 106 4.77 -32.97 -27.19
CA VAL A 106 4.26 -33.59 -25.97
C VAL A 106 3.71 -32.53 -25.01
N GLU A 107 4.46 -31.46 -24.74
CA GLU A 107 3.99 -30.36 -23.90
C GLU A 107 2.78 -29.65 -24.49
N LYS A 108 2.75 -29.45 -25.82
CA LYS A 108 1.60 -28.86 -26.50
C LYS A 108 0.34 -29.70 -26.31
N HIS A 109 0.46 -31.02 -26.51
CA HIS A 109 -0.65 -31.95 -26.34
C HIS A 109 -1.13 -32.01 -24.89
N ALA A 110 -0.21 -32.19 -23.93
CA ALA A 110 -0.53 -32.23 -22.51
C ALA A 110 -1.20 -30.92 -22.03
N THR A 111 -0.73 -29.77 -22.51
CA THR A 111 -1.36 -28.48 -22.21
C THR A 111 -2.80 -28.43 -22.71
N LYS A 112 -3.05 -28.87 -23.96
CA LYS A 112 -4.39 -28.89 -24.52
C LYS A 112 -5.32 -29.81 -23.71
N THR A 113 -4.87 -31.03 -23.39
CA THR A 113 -5.64 -31.97 -22.58
C THR A 113 -5.97 -31.39 -21.20
N PHE A 114 -4.97 -30.81 -20.52
CA PHE A 114 -5.19 -30.13 -19.23
C PHE A 114 -6.22 -29.01 -19.36
N MET A 115 -6.14 -28.18 -20.41
CA MET A 115 -7.10 -27.10 -20.65
C MET A 115 -8.53 -27.64 -20.85
N GLU A 116 -8.70 -28.72 -21.61
CA GLU A 116 -10.01 -29.36 -21.84
C GLU A 116 -10.60 -29.88 -20.52
N GLU A 117 -9.81 -30.63 -19.76
CA GLU A 117 -10.24 -31.22 -18.48
C GLU A 117 -10.51 -30.18 -17.40
N ALA A 118 -9.73 -29.10 -17.37
CA ALA A 118 -9.89 -28.01 -16.41
C ALA A 118 -10.89 -26.93 -16.86
N GLY A 119 -11.55 -27.09 -18.02
CA GLY A 119 -12.61 -26.19 -18.49
C GLY A 119 -12.14 -24.86 -19.09
N TYR A 120 -10.88 -24.78 -19.55
CA TYR A 120 -10.34 -23.62 -20.26
C TYR A 120 -10.70 -23.65 -21.75
N GLY A 121 -10.91 -22.48 -22.34
CA GLY A 121 -11.12 -22.36 -23.78
C GLY A 121 -9.89 -22.79 -24.58
N THR A 122 -10.06 -23.66 -25.59
CA THR A 122 -8.96 -24.31 -26.31
C THR A 122 -8.65 -23.69 -27.66
N SER A 123 -8.96 -22.42 -27.90
CA SER A 123 -8.54 -21.75 -29.14
C SER A 123 -7.00 -21.72 -29.23
N TYR A 124 -6.45 -21.81 -30.45
CA TYR A 124 -5.01 -21.88 -30.65
C TYR A 124 -4.25 -20.71 -29.99
N ALA A 125 -4.81 -19.49 -30.11
CA ALA A 125 -4.26 -18.30 -29.49
C ALA A 125 -4.27 -18.42 -27.95
N ASN A 126 -5.35 -18.92 -27.36
CA ASN A 126 -5.44 -19.09 -25.91
C ASN A 126 -4.51 -20.18 -25.39
N GLN A 127 -4.41 -21.33 -26.09
CA GLN A 127 -3.46 -22.39 -25.74
C GLN A 127 -2.03 -21.87 -25.68
N ARG A 128 -1.60 -21.12 -26.70
CA ARG A 128 -0.25 -20.54 -26.75
C ARG A 128 -0.01 -19.56 -25.61
N ARG A 129 -0.99 -18.69 -25.32
CA ARG A 129 -0.92 -17.69 -24.24
C ARG A 129 -0.82 -18.37 -22.87
N CYS A 130 -1.75 -19.27 -22.56
CA CYS A 130 -1.79 -20.01 -21.29
C CYS A 130 -0.51 -20.81 -21.08
N ARG A 131 -0.04 -21.53 -22.10
CA ARG A 131 1.19 -22.33 -22.03
C ARG A 131 2.42 -21.50 -21.65
N ARG A 132 2.60 -20.35 -22.32
CA ARG A 132 3.71 -19.42 -22.01
C ARG A 132 3.60 -18.87 -20.60
N LEU A 133 2.42 -18.38 -20.23
CA LEU A 133 2.20 -17.79 -18.92
C LEU A 133 2.45 -18.82 -17.81
N TRP A 134 1.82 -19.98 -17.85
CA TRP A 134 1.93 -21.00 -16.79
C TRP A 134 3.35 -21.52 -16.63
N ARG A 135 4.09 -21.74 -17.73
CA ARG A 135 5.51 -22.11 -17.66
C ARG A 135 6.34 -21.06 -16.93
N ARG A 136 6.20 -19.79 -17.32
CA ARG A 136 6.97 -18.68 -16.72
C ARG A 136 6.60 -18.45 -15.25
N LEU A 137 5.32 -18.53 -14.90
CA LEU A 137 4.87 -18.43 -13.50
C LEU A 137 5.43 -19.56 -12.64
N PHE A 138 5.49 -20.78 -13.18
CA PHE A 138 6.10 -21.93 -12.50
C PHE A 138 7.61 -21.75 -12.29
N GLU A 139 8.33 -21.28 -13.31
CA GLU A 139 9.76 -21.00 -13.23
C GLU A 139 10.05 -19.94 -12.16
N ILE A 140 9.31 -18.83 -12.15
CA ILE A 140 9.40 -17.76 -11.13
C ILE A 140 9.08 -18.31 -9.73
N ARG A 141 8.06 -19.17 -9.59
CA ARG A 141 7.73 -19.79 -8.30
C ARG A 141 8.85 -20.68 -7.79
N ASN A 142 9.43 -21.51 -8.65
CA ASN A 142 10.56 -22.37 -8.27
C ASN A 142 11.81 -21.57 -7.89
N ALA A 143 11.92 -20.35 -8.40
CA ALA A 143 12.97 -19.40 -8.05
C ALA A 143 12.75 -18.73 -6.67
N GLY A 144 11.65 -19.07 -5.97
CA GLY A 144 11.35 -18.59 -4.60
C GLY A 144 10.54 -17.30 -4.53
N VAL A 145 10.09 -16.76 -5.67
CA VAL A 145 9.42 -15.45 -5.73
C VAL A 145 7.92 -15.59 -5.40
N ASP A 146 7.58 -15.70 -4.12
CA ASP A 146 6.21 -15.97 -3.69
C ASP A 146 5.31 -14.74 -3.63
N ARG A 147 5.79 -13.63 -3.04
CA ARG A 147 4.94 -12.47 -2.73
C ARG A 147 4.53 -11.70 -3.98
N ILE A 148 5.45 -11.51 -4.92
CA ILE A 148 5.14 -10.92 -6.22
C ILE A 148 4.08 -11.76 -6.94
N LEU A 149 4.24 -13.09 -6.99
CA LEU A 149 3.26 -13.98 -7.63
C LEU A 149 1.90 -13.97 -6.94
N LEU A 150 1.90 -13.83 -5.61
CA LEU A 150 0.69 -13.80 -4.80
C LEU A 150 -0.16 -12.55 -5.05
N TYR A 151 0.46 -11.40 -5.29
CA TYR A 151 -0.21 -10.12 -5.56
C TYR A 151 -0.16 -9.68 -7.03
N ARG A 152 0.22 -10.60 -7.94
CA ARG A 152 0.39 -10.29 -9.35
C ARG A 152 -0.87 -9.72 -9.99
N THR A 153 -0.68 -8.89 -11.00
CA THR A 153 -1.77 -8.22 -11.72
C THR A 153 -1.79 -8.65 -13.19
N LYS A 154 -2.82 -8.23 -13.93
CA LYS A 154 -2.90 -8.50 -15.37
C LYS A 154 -1.73 -7.86 -16.13
N GLU A 155 -1.24 -6.72 -15.67
CA GLU A 155 -0.05 -6.05 -16.21
C GLU A 155 1.21 -6.90 -16.02
N PHE A 156 1.35 -7.55 -14.85
CA PHE A 156 2.42 -8.52 -14.62
C PHE A 156 2.26 -9.75 -15.52
N ASP A 157 1.05 -10.30 -15.65
CA ASP A 157 0.81 -11.44 -16.54
C ASP A 157 1.14 -11.09 -18.01
N SER A 158 0.78 -9.90 -18.48
CA SER A 158 1.14 -9.42 -19.82
C SER A 158 2.64 -9.25 -19.99
N PHE A 159 3.31 -8.64 -19.01
CA PHE A 159 4.78 -8.55 -18.99
C PHE A 159 5.42 -9.93 -19.08
N CYS A 160 4.96 -10.88 -18.26
CA CYS A 160 5.41 -12.26 -18.32
C CYS A 160 5.04 -12.96 -19.62
N ILE A 161 4.06 -12.55 -20.41
CA ILE A 161 3.78 -13.18 -21.72
C ILE A 161 4.65 -12.58 -22.83
N GLU A 162 4.90 -11.27 -22.75
CA GLU A 162 5.56 -10.46 -23.77
C GLU A 162 7.09 -10.42 -23.63
N TYR A 163 7.62 -10.73 -22.44
CA TYR A 163 9.07 -10.75 -22.18
C TYR A 163 9.80 -11.61 -23.23
N PRO A 164 10.83 -11.12 -23.92
CA PRO A 164 11.55 -11.91 -24.92
C PRO A 164 12.38 -13.04 -24.26
N ASN A 165 12.53 -14.18 -24.91
CA ASN A 165 13.30 -15.29 -24.35
C ASN A 165 14.81 -15.05 -24.38
N ASP A 166 15.28 -14.25 -25.34
CA ASP A 166 16.72 -14.04 -25.62
C ASP A 166 17.23 -12.71 -25.03
N THR A 167 16.61 -12.24 -23.96
CA THR A 167 17.02 -11.00 -23.25
C THR A 167 17.84 -11.36 -22.01
N GLU A 168 18.89 -10.59 -21.75
CA GLU A 168 19.63 -10.58 -20.50
C GLU A 168 19.30 -9.30 -19.71
N PRO A 169 18.91 -9.40 -18.42
CA PRO A 169 18.68 -10.63 -17.66
C PRO A 169 17.48 -11.43 -18.17
N SER A 170 17.39 -12.72 -17.83
CA SER A 170 16.19 -13.52 -18.10
C SER A 170 14.99 -13.02 -17.28
N LEU A 171 13.77 -13.40 -17.68
CA LEU A 171 12.56 -13.03 -16.94
C LEU A 171 12.62 -13.44 -15.45
N VAL A 172 13.14 -14.63 -15.16
CA VAL A 172 13.22 -15.13 -13.79
C VAL A 172 14.21 -14.29 -12.98
N GLU A 173 15.38 -14.00 -13.54
CA GLU A 173 16.39 -13.16 -12.88
C GLU A 173 15.89 -11.73 -12.65
N GLU A 174 15.23 -11.12 -13.64
CA GLU A 174 14.61 -9.80 -13.50
C GLU A 174 13.58 -9.77 -12.35
N VAL A 175 12.70 -10.78 -12.30
CA VAL A 175 11.65 -10.85 -11.26
C VAL A 175 12.24 -11.21 -9.89
N GLN A 176 13.31 -12.00 -9.83
CA GLN A 176 14.05 -12.26 -8.59
C GLN A 176 14.71 -10.98 -8.05
N GLN A 177 15.35 -10.18 -8.91
CA GLN A 177 15.91 -8.88 -8.50
C GLN A 177 14.81 -7.96 -7.94
N TRP A 178 13.61 -7.99 -8.52
CA TRP A 178 12.47 -7.27 -7.96
C TRP A 178 12.04 -7.82 -6.61
N ASP A 179 12.03 -9.14 -6.39
CA ASP A 179 11.64 -9.75 -5.11
C ASP A 179 12.68 -9.48 -4.02
N GLU A 180 13.97 -9.50 -4.35
CA GLU A 180 15.05 -9.12 -3.44
C GLU A 180 14.89 -7.67 -2.95
N LEU A 181 14.55 -6.76 -3.86
CA LEU A 181 14.35 -5.35 -3.54
C LEU A 181 13.00 -5.08 -2.84
N TYR A 182 11.89 -5.60 -3.37
CA TYR A 182 10.54 -5.23 -2.95
C TYR A 182 9.85 -6.27 -2.07
N GLY A 183 10.28 -7.53 -2.05
CA GLY A 183 9.70 -8.59 -1.23
C GLY A 183 9.60 -8.23 0.26
N PRO A 184 10.67 -7.69 0.89
CA PRO A 184 10.60 -7.19 2.27
C PRO A 184 9.56 -6.07 2.45
N HIS A 185 9.42 -5.17 1.47
CA HIS A 185 8.46 -4.07 1.51
C HIS A 185 7.02 -4.51 1.30
N ILE A 186 6.77 -5.52 0.46
CA ILE A 186 5.45 -6.15 0.33
C ILE A 186 5.04 -6.77 1.67
N LYS A 187 5.94 -7.51 2.33
CA LYS A 187 5.69 -8.07 3.67
C LYS A 187 5.39 -6.99 4.71
N GLN A 188 6.17 -5.91 4.73
CA GLN A 188 5.91 -4.79 5.64
C GLN A 188 4.58 -4.09 5.33
N LEU A 189 4.21 -3.95 4.05
CA LEU A 189 2.93 -3.39 3.62
C LEU A 189 1.76 -4.24 4.12
N GLU A 190 1.79 -5.57 3.96
CA GLU A 190 0.78 -6.48 4.52
C GLU A 190 0.61 -6.32 6.02
N ASN A 191 1.72 -6.24 6.75
CA ASN A 191 1.71 -6.10 8.20
C ASN A 191 1.14 -4.75 8.64
N ARG A 192 1.51 -3.66 7.96
CA ARG A 192 0.95 -2.32 8.23
C ARG A 192 -0.55 -2.27 8.01
N VAL A 193 -1.01 -2.77 6.87
CA VAL A 193 -2.45 -2.85 6.57
C VAL A 193 -3.16 -3.69 7.64
N THR A 194 -2.56 -4.81 8.05
CA THR A 194 -3.11 -5.63 9.13
C THR A 194 -3.24 -4.84 10.44
N LYS A 195 -2.19 -4.15 10.85
CA LYS A 195 -2.13 -3.43 12.13
C LYS A 195 -3.08 -2.23 12.16
N GLU A 196 -3.16 -1.47 11.07
CA GLU A 196 -4.13 -0.39 10.95
C GLU A 196 -5.57 -0.89 11.09
N ASN A 197 -5.89 -2.04 10.49
CA ASN A 197 -7.23 -2.66 10.66
C ASN A 197 -7.47 -3.21 12.07
N GLU A 198 -6.41 -3.55 12.82
CA GLU A 198 -6.48 -3.89 14.24
C GLU A 198 -6.61 -2.65 15.15
N GLY A 199 -6.63 -1.45 14.57
CA GLY A 199 -6.82 -0.17 15.26
C GLY A 199 -5.54 0.64 15.45
N ASP A 200 -4.39 0.20 14.93
CA ASP A 200 -3.13 0.93 15.02
C ASP A 200 -3.03 2.04 13.95
N TYR A 201 -3.94 3.01 13.99
CA TYR A 201 -3.94 4.15 13.08
C TYR A 201 -2.76 5.11 13.32
N ALA A 202 -2.21 5.12 14.53
CA ALA A 202 -1.02 5.89 14.88
C ALA A 202 0.25 5.30 14.26
N GLY A 203 0.22 4.05 13.79
CA GLY A 203 1.35 3.36 13.18
C GLY A 203 2.44 2.99 14.19
N LYS A 204 2.06 2.65 15.42
CA LYS A 204 2.96 2.20 16.51
C LYS A 204 3.71 0.93 16.14
N PHE A 205 3.17 0.12 15.23
CA PHE A 205 3.84 -1.03 14.64
C PHE A 205 5.26 -0.72 14.14
N TRP A 206 5.53 0.50 13.67
CA TRP A 206 6.88 0.93 13.28
C TRP A 206 7.90 0.76 14.39
N LEU A 207 7.56 1.13 15.64
CA LEU A 207 8.46 1.04 16.78
C LEU A 207 8.82 -0.40 17.14
N SER A 208 8.00 -1.37 16.74
CA SER A 208 8.29 -2.80 16.92
C SER A 208 9.20 -3.40 15.84
N GLN A 209 9.46 -2.68 14.74
CA GLN A 209 10.33 -3.17 13.69
C GLN A 209 11.78 -3.13 14.14
N SER A 210 12.49 -4.27 14.03
CA SER A 210 13.88 -4.40 14.51
C SER A 210 14.81 -3.28 14.04
N HIS A 211 14.72 -2.88 12.76
CA HIS A 211 15.58 -1.83 12.21
C HIS A 211 15.22 -0.42 12.68
N VAL A 212 13.98 -0.20 13.12
CA VAL A 212 13.51 1.07 13.70
C VAL A 212 13.83 1.11 15.19
N ALA A 213 13.51 0.05 15.94
CA ALA A 213 13.78 -0.08 17.37
C ALA A 213 15.28 0.03 17.70
N ALA A 214 16.15 -0.40 16.78
CA ALA A 214 17.59 -0.24 16.94
C ALA A 214 18.08 1.21 16.82
N ARG A 215 17.26 2.12 16.26
CA ARG A 215 17.63 3.52 15.97
C ARG A 215 16.81 4.54 16.73
N LEU A 216 15.61 4.19 17.18
CA LEU A 216 14.70 5.07 17.91
C LEU A 216 14.51 4.60 19.34
N ASP A 217 14.57 5.55 20.28
CA ASP A 217 14.22 5.39 21.69
C ASP A 217 13.03 6.32 21.99
N ILE A 218 11.83 5.84 21.67
CA ILE A 218 10.59 6.63 21.72
C ILE A 218 9.50 5.78 22.37
N HIS A 219 8.80 6.35 23.35
CA HIS A 219 7.64 5.71 23.95
C HIS A 219 6.43 5.73 23.00
N GLU A 220 5.64 4.65 22.96
CA GLU A 220 4.52 4.51 22.01
C GLU A 220 3.47 5.62 22.09
N THR A 221 3.31 6.27 23.25
CA THR A 221 2.37 7.40 23.42
C THR A 221 2.82 8.67 22.73
N SER A 222 4.12 8.78 22.43
CA SER A 222 4.71 9.91 21.72
C SER A 222 4.76 9.70 20.21
N TRP A 223 4.23 8.58 19.68
CA TRP A 223 4.23 8.27 18.25
C TRP A 223 2.83 8.35 17.64
N ASN A 224 2.66 9.16 16.60
CA ASN A 224 1.36 9.37 15.98
C ASN A 224 1.44 9.77 14.49
N ASN A 225 0.94 8.91 13.61
CA ASN A 225 0.81 9.18 12.17
C ASN A 225 -0.62 9.53 11.72
N SER A 226 -1.58 9.61 12.64
CA SER A 226 -3.01 9.58 12.31
C SER A 226 -3.64 10.96 12.09
N GLY A 227 -3.24 11.94 12.89
CA GLY A 227 -3.85 13.27 12.95
C GLY A 227 -3.14 14.14 13.97
N ASN A 228 -3.59 15.39 14.11
CA ASN A 228 -3.04 16.33 15.07
C ASN A 228 -4.11 16.66 16.12
N THR A 229 -3.79 16.42 17.38
CA THR A 229 -4.68 16.75 18.50
C THR A 229 -4.33 18.13 19.05
N TRP A 230 -5.31 18.83 19.61
CA TRP A 230 -5.03 20.06 20.36
C TRP A 230 -4.18 19.78 21.59
N PHE A 231 -3.29 20.71 21.92
CA PHE A 231 -2.48 20.65 23.14
C PHE A 231 -3.33 20.75 24.41
N SER A 232 -4.42 21.54 24.36
CA SER A 232 -5.39 21.61 25.43
C SER A 232 -6.78 21.96 24.92
N SER A 233 -7.81 21.55 25.67
CA SER A 233 -9.20 21.93 25.39
C SER A 233 -9.42 23.45 25.47
N ALA A 234 -8.64 24.17 26.28
CA ALA A 234 -8.73 25.62 26.40
C ALA A 234 -8.25 26.33 25.12
N GLU A 235 -7.11 25.90 24.56
CA GLU A 235 -6.60 26.43 23.29
C GLU A 235 -7.58 26.14 22.14
N GLU A 236 -8.19 24.95 22.16
CA GLU A 236 -9.21 24.57 21.18
C GLU A 236 -10.48 25.42 21.26
N THR A 237 -11.04 25.62 22.45
CA THR A 237 -12.22 26.48 22.65
C THR A 237 -11.91 27.93 22.26
N ALA A 238 -10.70 28.41 22.54
CA ALA A 238 -10.27 29.76 22.13
C ALA A 238 -10.24 29.90 20.60
N PHE A 239 -9.71 28.90 19.88
CA PHE A 239 -9.73 28.89 18.42
C PHE A 239 -11.16 28.82 17.86
N GLN A 240 -12.01 27.94 18.39
CA GLN A 240 -13.40 27.82 17.93
C GLN A 240 -14.19 29.12 18.14
N SER A 241 -13.83 29.91 19.15
CA SER A 241 -14.47 31.20 19.45
C SER A 241 -13.91 32.38 18.65
N SER A 242 -12.82 32.19 17.89
CA SER A 242 -12.10 33.30 17.24
C SER A 242 -12.73 33.79 15.94
N GLY A 243 -13.80 33.16 15.46
CA GLY A 243 -14.54 33.59 14.26
C GLY A 243 -14.99 32.42 13.37
N PRO A 244 -15.64 32.71 12.23
CA PRO A 244 -16.07 31.69 11.28
C PRO A 244 -14.86 31.08 10.57
N HIS A 245 -14.77 29.75 10.62
CA HIS A 245 -13.72 28.98 9.94
C HIS A 245 -14.30 28.21 8.76
N LYS A 246 -13.60 28.19 7.63
CA LYS A 246 -14.03 27.46 6.42
C LYS A 246 -13.12 26.26 6.21
N ALA A 247 -13.69 25.06 6.17
CA ALA A 247 -12.96 23.83 5.88
C ALA A 247 -12.28 23.89 4.51
N SER A 248 -11.16 23.19 4.40
CA SER A 248 -10.46 23.03 3.12
C SER A 248 -11.38 22.29 2.13
N PRO A 249 -11.51 22.78 0.88
CA PRO A 249 -12.29 22.10 -0.16
C PRO A 249 -11.65 20.79 -0.64
N ASP A 250 -10.42 20.48 -0.22
CA ASP A 250 -9.80 19.17 -0.43
C ASP A 250 -10.48 18.14 0.49
N GLU A 251 -11.65 17.65 0.07
CA GLU A 251 -12.25 16.42 0.59
C GLU A 251 -11.34 15.24 0.21
N LEU A 252 -10.31 15.00 1.02
CA LEU A 252 -9.60 13.73 1.02
C LEU A 252 -10.58 12.69 1.56
N GLU A 253 -11.22 11.94 0.66
CA GLU A 253 -11.85 10.66 0.99
C GLU A 253 -10.91 9.90 1.93
N GLY A 254 -11.46 9.43 3.06
CA GLY A 254 -10.69 9.03 4.24
C GLY A 254 -9.57 8.04 3.96
N PHE A 255 -8.77 7.74 4.99
CA PHE A 255 -7.62 6.81 4.97
C PHE A 255 -7.84 5.47 4.22
N PHE A 256 -9.09 5.07 3.97
CA PHE A 256 -9.50 3.87 3.24
C PHE A 256 -9.77 4.04 1.72
N GLY A 257 -9.56 5.24 1.16
CA GLY A 257 -9.83 5.58 -0.25
C GLY A 257 -8.77 5.09 -1.24
N ILE A 258 -8.46 3.79 -1.26
CA ILE A 258 -7.62 3.21 -2.34
C ILE A 258 -8.42 3.04 -3.65
N GLN A 259 -9.69 3.45 -3.68
CA GLN A 259 -10.48 3.45 -4.91
C GLN A 259 -11.23 4.76 -5.14
N ALA A 260 -10.87 5.37 -6.28
CA ALA A 260 -11.74 6.05 -7.24
C ALA A 260 -11.61 7.58 -7.33
N ALA A 261 -10.62 8.04 -8.10
CA ALA A 261 -10.85 8.94 -9.26
C ALA A 261 -9.50 9.33 -9.88
N GLY A 262 -9.53 9.71 -11.16
CA GLY A 262 -8.44 10.45 -11.83
C GLY A 262 -8.28 11.87 -11.28
N GLY A 263 -8.31 12.04 -9.96
CA GLY A 263 -8.11 13.31 -9.28
C GLY A 263 -6.64 13.57 -8.97
N VAL A 264 -6.30 14.86 -8.92
CA VAL A 264 -5.13 15.42 -8.25
C VAL A 264 -5.27 15.12 -6.74
N ASN A 265 -4.17 14.95 -5.99
CA ASN A 265 -4.13 14.75 -4.53
C ASN A 265 -4.47 13.33 -4.01
N ARG A 266 -3.78 12.26 -4.46
CA ARG A 266 -4.02 10.90 -3.93
C ARG A 266 -3.33 10.67 -2.59
N ASN A 267 -3.98 9.97 -1.66
CA ASN A 267 -3.35 9.53 -0.42
C ASN A 267 -2.43 8.33 -0.67
N LYS A 268 -1.13 8.52 -0.43
CA LYS A 268 -0.05 7.54 -0.59
C LYS A 268 0.63 7.16 0.72
N SER A 269 0.07 7.58 1.86
CA SER A 269 0.69 7.41 3.18
C SER A 269 1.06 5.97 3.53
N ILE A 270 0.22 5.00 3.18
CA ILE A 270 0.49 3.57 3.41
C ILE A 270 1.75 3.06 2.68
N PHE A 271 2.21 3.76 1.65
CA PHE A 271 3.41 3.41 0.88
C PHE A 271 4.68 4.09 1.38
N VAL A 272 4.59 5.00 2.36
CA VAL A 272 5.77 5.63 2.98
C VAL A 272 6.41 4.67 3.97
N THR A 273 7.70 4.41 3.84
CA THR A 273 8.47 3.45 4.64
C THR A 273 9.64 4.12 5.36
N LEU A 274 10.09 3.48 6.44
CA LEU A 274 11.33 3.79 7.14
C LEU A 274 12.41 2.79 6.74
N LEU A 275 13.51 3.28 6.17
CA LEU A 275 14.69 2.51 5.81
C LEU A 275 15.87 2.88 6.70
N PRO A 276 16.77 1.94 7.02
CA PRO A 276 18.09 2.28 7.53
C PRO A 276 18.83 3.20 6.56
N LYS A 277 19.30 4.35 7.04
CA LYS A 277 20.23 5.21 6.29
C LYS A 277 21.68 4.87 6.64
N ASP A 278 21.93 4.73 7.94
CA ASP A 278 23.18 4.27 8.52
C ASP A 278 22.88 3.54 9.85
N GLU A 279 23.88 3.31 10.70
CA GLU A 279 23.70 2.65 12.01
C GLU A 279 22.79 3.42 12.97
N SER A 280 22.72 4.74 12.82
CA SER A 280 22.05 5.66 13.73
C SER A 280 20.80 6.33 13.15
N LEU A 281 20.73 6.49 11.82
CA LEU A 281 19.69 7.27 11.15
C LEU A 281 18.76 6.40 10.31
N LEU A 282 17.51 6.87 10.24
CA LEU A 282 16.48 6.38 9.34
C LEU A 282 16.32 7.35 8.17
N SER A 283 15.94 6.81 7.01
CA SER A 283 15.48 7.53 5.84
C SER A 283 14.00 7.26 5.63
N VAL A 284 13.25 8.32 5.33
CA VAL A 284 11.82 8.24 5.01
C VAL A 284 11.68 8.28 3.49
N CYS A 285 11.06 7.27 2.90
CA CYS A 285 10.90 7.22 1.44
C CYS A 285 9.59 6.50 1.03
N PRO A 286 9.03 6.79 -0.15
CA PRO A 286 7.91 6.04 -0.68
C PRO A 286 8.41 4.77 -1.40
N ILE A 287 7.66 3.67 -1.34
CA ILE A 287 7.99 2.44 -2.11
C ILE A 287 7.36 2.41 -3.52
N ILE A 288 6.62 3.46 -3.89
CA ILE A 288 6.00 3.66 -5.21
C ILE A 288 6.30 5.07 -5.71
N ALA A 289 6.13 5.33 -7.01
CA ALA A 289 6.22 6.68 -7.53
C ALA A 289 5.10 7.57 -6.95
N VAL A 290 5.46 8.81 -6.68
CA VAL A 290 4.59 9.84 -6.14
C VAL A 290 4.53 10.99 -7.14
N GLN A 291 3.33 11.49 -7.40
CA GLN A 291 3.13 12.65 -8.28
C GLN A 291 3.07 13.94 -7.46
N GLU A 292 3.31 15.07 -8.11
CA GLU A 292 3.12 16.37 -7.48
C GLU A 292 1.68 16.50 -6.93
N GLY A 293 1.55 17.02 -5.70
CA GLY A 293 0.28 17.18 -4.99
C GLY A 293 -0.18 15.98 -4.18
N ASP A 294 0.34 14.77 -4.45
CA ASP A 294 0.00 13.56 -3.68
C ASP A 294 0.29 13.75 -2.18
N MET A 295 -0.62 13.27 -1.34
CA MET A 295 -0.48 13.30 0.12
C MET A 295 0.31 12.08 0.58
N LEU A 296 1.36 12.30 1.36
CA LEU A 296 2.26 11.26 1.88
C LEU A 296 1.99 10.91 3.34
N GLY A 297 1.11 11.65 4.02
CA GLY A 297 0.64 11.36 5.38
C GLY A 297 0.56 12.62 6.23
N VAL A 298 0.50 12.44 7.55
CA VAL A 298 0.39 13.51 8.54
C VAL A 298 1.72 13.76 9.22
N PHE A 299 2.13 15.02 9.30
CA PHE A 299 3.26 15.43 10.12
C PHE A 299 2.80 15.52 11.57
N ALA A 300 3.43 14.75 12.45
CA ALA A 300 2.98 14.57 13.83
C ALA A 300 3.29 15.80 14.69
N GLY A 301 2.41 16.04 15.66
CA GLY A 301 2.53 17.12 16.62
C GLY A 301 1.17 17.49 17.22
N MET A 302 1.19 18.38 18.21
CA MET A 302 0.01 18.94 18.85
C MET A 302 -0.30 20.33 18.29
N ILE A 303 -1.57 20.61 18.00
CA ILE A 303 -2.01 21.93 17.57
C ILE A 303 -1.97 22.88 18.76
N ARG A 304 -1.36 24.05 18.55
CA ARG A 304 -1.27 25.15 19.51
C ARG A 304 -2.06 26.37 19.05
N TYR A 305 -2.73 27.03 19.98
CA TYR A 305 -3.28 28.37 19.81
C TYR A 305 -2.72 29.31 20.87
N SER A 306 -1.49 29.77 20.67
CA SER A 306 -0.72 30.56 21.64
C SER A 306 0.34 31.43 20.96
N GLU A 307 0.68 32.56 21.57
CA GLU A 307 1.76 33.46 21.12
C GLU A 307 3.16 32.93 21.46
N ASN A 308 3.26 31.88 22.29
CA ASN A 308 4.53 31.30 22.75
C ASN A 308 5.11 30.30 21.74
N PHE A 309 5.36 30.74 20.51
CA PHE A 309 5.91 29.91 19.43
C PHE A 309 7.33 29.42 19.77
N ASP A 310 7.56 28.10 19.64
CA ASP A 310 8.89 27.49 19.82
C ASP A 310 9.58 27.33 18.44
N PRO A 311 10.67 28.06 18.14
CA PRO A 311 11.32 28.00 16.83
C PRO A 311 12.08 26.69 16.55
N MET A 312 12.35 25.86 17.57
CA MET A 312 12.98 24.55 17.37
C MET A 312 11.92 23.50 16.99
N TYR A 313 10.81 23.46 17.72
CA TYR A 313 9.80 22.40 17.64
C TYR A 313 8.46 22.84 17.01
N GLY A 314 8.38 24.10 16.58
CA GLY A 314 7.19 24.68 15.99
C GLY A 314 7.17 24.57 14.47
N ILE A 315 6.00 24.27 13.90
CA ILE A 315 5.68 24.56 12.49
C ILE A 315 4.66 25.70 12.48
N PRO A 316 4.96 26.84 11.83
CA PRO A 316 4.03 27.96 11.78
C PRO A 316 2.76 27.58 11.00
N GLY A 317 1.61 27.99 11.51
CA GLY A 317 0.31 27.82 10.87
C GLY A 317 -0.17 29.06 10.13
N PRO A 318 -1.39 29.00 9.56
CA PRO A 318 -1.95 30.08 8.76
C PRO A 318 -2.34 31.35 9.54
N GLY A 319 -2.19 31.36 10.87
CA GLY A 319 -2.44 32.55 11.70
C GLY A 319 -1.40 32.68 12.81
N ASP A 320 -1.17 33.89 13.29
CA ASP A 320 -0.05 34.24 14.17
C ASP A 320 0.03 33.44 15.48
N LYS A 321 -1.12 32.97 15.99
CA LYS A 321 -1.21 32.16 17.21
C LYS A 321 -1.30 30.67 16.94
N LEU A 322 -1.51 30.26 15.69
CA LEU A 322 -1.73 28.88 15.32
C LEU A 322 -0.42 28.26 14.84
N TRP A 323 0.02 27.19 15.50
CA TRP A 323 1.23 26.47 15.13
C TRP A 323 1.18 25.03 15.62
N LEU A 324 2.04 24.18 15.06
CA LEU A 324 2.13 22.77 15.44
C LEU A 324 3.37 22.57 16.31
N ASP A 325 3.19 22.01 17.50
CA ASP A 325 4.25 21.65 18.43
C ASP A 325 4.56 20.16 18.35
N TYR A 326 5.72 19.79 17.80
CA TYR A 326 6.16 18.39 17.76
C TYR A 326 7.18 18.04 18.86
N SER A 327 7.31 18.87 19.90
CA SER A 327 8.28 18.64 20.98
C SER A 327 8.02 17.40 21.83
N GLN A 328 6.78 16.90 21.88
CA GLN A 328 6.37 15.73 22.67
C GLN A 328 5.86 14.56 21.83
N VAL A 329 5.46 14.84 20.59
CA VAL A 329 4.80 13.88 19.69
C VAL A 329 5.51 13.92 18.35
N THR A 330 5.90 12.75 17.87
CA THR A 330 6.60 12.52 16.62
C THR A 330 5.93 11.39 15.83
N GLY A 331 6.45 11.10 14.65
CA GLY A 331 5.91 10.10 13.75
C GLY A 331 6.85 9.85 12.58
N THR A 332 6.42 9.00 11.65
CA THR A 332 7.20 8.59 10.47
C THR A 332 7.72 9.80 9.69
N LEU A 333 6.85 10.79 9.47
CA LEU A 333 7.16 11.95 8.64
C LEU A 333 7.94 13.05 9.38
N ASN A 334 8.05 12.97 10.70
CA ASN A 334 8.94 13.86 11.46
C ASN A 334 10.41 13.48 11.26
N LEU A 335 10.69 12.27 10.78
CA LEU A 335 12.04 11.76 10.50
C LEU A 335 12.55 12.10 9.09
N MET A 336 11.79 12.85 8.29
CA MET A 336 12.22 13.27 6.96
C MET A 336 13.50 14.09 7.03
N ARG A 337 14.30 14.04 5.96
CA ARG A 337 15.48 14.92 5.86
C ARG A 337 15.03 16.37 5.83
N VAL A 338 15.77 17.23 6.52
CA VAL A 338 15.47 18.66 6.59
C VAL A 338 16.61 19.46 5.96
N THR A 339 16.25 20.36 5.03
CA THR A 339 17.15 21.35 4.45
C THR A 339 17.01 22.70 5.16
N PRO A 340 17.98 23.63 5.00
CA PRO A 340 17.83 24.99 5.51
C PRO A 340 16.56 25.67 4.96
N PRO A 341 16.13 26.80 5.55
CA PRO A 341 15.09 27.63 4.95
C PRO A 341 15.38 27.91 3.48
N ASP A 342 14.34 27.80 2.64
CA ASP A 342 14.41 27.95 1.18
C ASP A 342 15.32 26.94 0.45
N GLY A 343 15.76 25.88 1.13
CA GLY A 343 16.53 24.80 0.53
C GLY A 343 15.70 23.91 -0.39
N ASP A 344 16.37 23.13 -1.25
CA ASP A 344 15.71 22.18 -2.15
C ASP A 344 14.92 21.13 -1.35
N ALA A 345 13.64 20.99 -1.69
CA ALA A 345 12.69 20.14 -1.00
C ALA A 345 11.80 19.45 -2.04
N ASN A 346 11.51 18.17 -1.81
CA ASN A 346 10.59 17.41 -2.66
C ASN A 346 9.21 17.24 -2.01
N VAL A 347 9.06 17.66 -0.75
CA VAL A 347 7.77 17.74 -0.06
C VAL A 347 7.61 19.07 0.69
N SER A 348 6.36 19.46 0.93
CA SER A 348 5.99 20.60 1.79
C SER A 348 4.94 20.20 2.82
N LEU A 349 4.92 20.94 3.94
CA LEU A 349 3.88 20.82 4.96
C LEU A 349 2.70 21.72 4.58
N ARG A 350 1.48 21.18 4.57
CA ARG A 350 0.26 21.95 4.31
C ARG A 350 -0.70 21.86 5.47
N TRP A 351 -1.22 23.01 5.90
CA TRP A 351 -2.24 23.12 6.91
C TRP A 351 -3.63 22.93 6.28
N GLU A 352 -4.38 21.97 6.79
CA GLU A 352 -5.71 21.59 6.32
C GLU A 352 -6.70 21.68 7.47
N LEU A 353 -7.74 22.50 7.31
CA LEU A 353 -8.85 22.55 8.24
C LEU A 353 -9.92 21.54 7.78
N LEU A 354 -10.28 20.62 8.66
CA LEU A 354 -11.24 19.56 8.42
C LEU A 354 -12.45 19.74 9.34
N GLU A 355 -13.62 19.36 8.85
CA GLU A 355 -14.84 19.30 9.65
C GLU A 355 -15.02 17.88 10.19
N GLU A 356 -14.99 17.72 11.50
CA GLU A 356 -15.13 16.45 12.20
C GLU A 356 -16.49 16.42 12.91
N GLY A 357 -17.36 15.50 12.49
CA GLY A 357 -18.70 15.33 13.06
C GLY A 357 -19.81 15.10 12.05
N GLY A 358 -20.95 14.58 12.51
CA GLY A 358 -22.17 14.48 11.72
C GLY A 358 -23.00 15.78 11.78
N LYS A 359 -24.15 15.82 11.09
CA LYS A 359 -25.05 17.00 10.95
C LYS A 359 -25.46 17.73 12.24
N GLN A 360 -25.15 17.22 13.43
CA GLN A 360 -25.56 17.79 14.72
C GLN A 360 -24.44 18.45 15.53
N GLU A 361 -23.17 18.12 15.32
CA GLU A 361 -22.02 18.74 16.01
C GLU A 361 -20.81 18.72 15.07
N SER A 362 -20.64 19.74 14.24
CA SER A 362 -19.45 19.89 13.43
C SER A 362 -18.36 20.64 14.19
N ARG A 363 -17.26 19.93 14.46
CA ARG A 363 -16.07 20.46 15.13
C ARG A 363 -14.97 20.64 14.10
N MET A 364 -14.38 21.82 14.04
CA MET A 364 -13.25 22.07 13.14
C MET A 364 -11.96 21.54 13.77
N THR A 365 -11.21 20.73 13.01
CA THR A 365 -9.94 20.13 13.42
C THR A 365 -8.85 20.42 12.40
N TRP A 366 -7.65 20.76 12.87
CA TRP A 366 -6.51 21.02 12.01
C TRP A 366 -5.70 19.75 11.77
N ARG A 367 -5.20 19.60 10.56
CA ARG A 367 -4.22 18.60 10.17
C ARG A 367 -3.05 19.29 9.45
N VAL A 368 -1.84 18.82 9.72
CA VAL A 368 -0.66 19.18 8.93
C VAL A 368 -0.30 17.99 8.04
N SER A 369 -0.63 18.07 6.75
CA SER A 369 -0.32 17.03 5.78
C SER A 369 1.05 17.25 5.14
N VAL A 370 1.73 16.17 4.79
CA VAL A 370 2.93 16.20 3.95
C VAL A 370 2.52 15.93 2.53
N ARG A 371 2.87 16.83 1.61
CA ARG A 371 2.52 16.72 0.18
C ARG A 371 3.73 16.86 -0.70
N ALA A 372 3.76 16.07 -1.77
CA ALA A 372 4.80 16.17 -2.78
C ALA A 372 4.71 17.50 -3.54
N VAL A 373 5.84 18.18 -3.74
CA VAL A 373 5.93 19.40 -4.57
C VAL A 373 6.49 19.14 -5.96
N ARG A 374 6.92 17.91 -6.23
CA ARG A 374 7.35 17.40 -7.53
C ARG A 374 7.16 15.89 -7.57
N ALA A 375 7.41 15.28 -8.73
CA ALA A 375 7.49 13.82 -8.81
C ALA A 375 8.64 13.29 -7.92
N ILE A 376 8.38 12.21 -7.20
CA ILE A 376 9.33 11.52 -6.32
C ILE A 376 9.40 10.05 -6.75
N ASN A 377 10.62 9.56 -6.97
CA ASN A 377 10.83 8.17 -7.34
C ASN A 377 10.68 7.24 -6.12
N PRO A 378 10.31 5.97 -6.31
CA PRO A 378 10.48 4.93 -5.31
C PRO A 378 11.87 4.97 -4.66
N PHE A 379 11.89 4.86 -3.34
CA PHE A 379 13.07 4.90 -2.49
C PHE A 379 13.86 6.22 -2.48
N GLU A 380 13.37 7.26 -3.17
CA GLU A 380 13.90 8.61 -3.02
C GLU A 380 13.54 9.16 -1.63
N GLU A 381 14.55 9.65 -0.90
CA GLU A 381 14.38 10.21 0.44
C GLU A 381 13.45 11.44 0.38
N LEU A 382 12.49 11.50 1.31
CA LEU A 382 11.62 12.66 1.48
C LEU A 382 12.38 13.77 2.21
N VAL A 383 12.32 14.96 1.63
CA VAL A 383 13.09 16.13 2.04
C VAL A 383 12.17 17.34 2.13
N ARG A 384 12.12 17.96 3.31
CA ARG A 384 11.38 19.21 3.55
C ARG A 384 12.34 20.35 3.88
N ALA A 385 11.94 21.58 3.57
CA ALA A 385 12.61 22.76 4.09
C ALA A 385 12.24 23.00 5.57
N ALA A 386 13.20 23.49 6.36
CA ALA A 386 12.92 23.99 7.70
C ALA A 386 12.22 25.36 7.64
N PRO A 387 11.22 25.63 8.49
CA PRO A 387 10.65 26.96 8.62
C PRO A 387 11.61 27.94 9.30
N GLN A 388 12.49 27.45 10.18
CA GLN A 388 13.53 28.26 10.85
C GLN A 388 14.88 27.53 10.87
N LYS A 389 15.97 28.31 11.06
CA LYS A 389 17.34 27.78 11.08
C LYS A 389 17.59 26.88 12.29
N GLU A 390 17.00 27.20 13.43
CA GLU A 390 17.09 26.45 14.69
C GLU A 390 16.58 25.02 14.48
N GLN A 391 15.45 24.88 13.81
CA GLN A 391 14.89 23.58 13.46
C GLN A 391 15.81 22.80 12.51
N TYR A 392 16.39 23.45 11.49
CA TYR A 392 17.36 22.78 10.62
C TYR A 392 18.54 22.21 11.41
N ILE A 393 19.12 22.99 12.35
CA ILE A 393 20.24 22.57 13.20
C ILE A 393 19.84 21.37 14.07
N LEU A 394 18.66 21.40 14.68
CA LEU A 394 18.14 20.29 15.49
C LEU A 394 18.06 18.99 14.68
N HIS A 395 17.58 19.06 13.44
CA HIS A 395 17.45 17.91 12.54
C HIS A 395 18.78 17.38 11.99
N GLN A 396 19.92 18.07 12.21
CA GLN A 396 21.25 17.54 11.92
C GLN A 396 21.82 16.69 13.06
N SER A 397 21.17 16.63 14.23
CA SER A 397 21.71 15.98 15.41
C SER A 397 21.29 14.50 15.51
N PRO A 398 22.24 13.53 15.51
CA PRO A 398 21.92 12.11 15.68
C PRO A 398 21.25 11.80 17.02
N ALA A 399 21.64 12.50 18.10
CA ALA A 399 21.03 12.33 19.42
C ALA A 399 19.55 12.78 19.45
N HIS A 400 19.20 13.80 18.66
CA HIS A 400 17.80 14.18 18.48
C HIS A 400 17.08 13.19 17.57
N ALA A 401 17.72 12.68 16.52
CA ALA A 401 17.15 11.67 15.63
C ALA A 401 16.75 10.40 16.40
N GLN A 402 17.57 9.95 17.37
CA GLN A 402 17.25 8.80 18.22
C GLN A 402 15.97 9.02 19.04
N ARG A 403 15.69 10.26 19.46
CA ARG A 403 14.45 10.63 20.17
C ARG A 403 13.31 11.02 19.22
N GLY A 404 13.45 10.76 17.92
CA GLY A 404 12.49 11.17 16.90
C GLY A 404 12.31 12.69 16.80
N PHE A 405 13.36 13.44 17.11
CA PHE A 405 13.40 14.91 17.14
C PHE A 405 12.45 15.55 18.16
N THR A 406 12.09 14.81 19.21
CA THR A 406 11.39 15.32 20.40
C THR A 406 12.38 15.83 21.46
N LYS A 407 11.86 16.51 22.50
CA LYS A 407 12.66 17.14 23.58
C LYS A 407 13.39 16.15 24.47
#